data_AF-A0A2N6DIY8-F1
#
_entry.id   AF-A0A2N6DIY8-F1
#
_cell.length_a   1.000
_cell.length_b   1.000
_cell.length_c   1.000
_cell.angle_alpha   90.00
_cell.angle_beta   90.00
_cell.angle_gamma   90.00
#
_symmetry.space_group_name_H-M   'P 1'
#
loop_
_entity.id
_entity.type
_entity.pdbx_description
1 polymer ?
#
loop_
_entity_poly.entity_id
_entity_poly.type
_entity_poly.pdbx_seq_one_letter_code
_entity_poly.pdbx_strand_id
1 'polypeptide(L)'
;MQEFNFPPSRQARTLLKVGLLLIPIAYVSDCALDAVLFGEESFWQQLISPSLHEVAIRVLFSIFILAATLLGVHFLSLGSEREYKLEKRVEALEREKIAINDINHTLT
;
A
#
# COMPACT_ATOMS: atom_id res chain seq x y z
N MET A 1 20.43 16.78 -0.83
CA MET A 1 19.16 16.19 -1.27
C MET A 1 18.20 16.28 -0.11
N GLN A 2 17.18 17.13 -0.17
CA GLN A 2 16.12 17.15 0.84
C GLN A 2 15.16 15.99 0.52
N GLU A 3 15.06 15.00 1.40
CA GLU A 3 13.95 14.04 1.37
C GLU A 3 12.67 14.81 1.65
N PHE A 4 11.95 15.15 0.58
CA PHE A 4 10.64 15.77 0.68
C PHE A 4 9.68 14.70 1.16
N ASN A 5 9.50 14.63 2.49
CA ASN A 5 8.62 13.66 3.13
C ASN A 5 7.16 14.04 2.84
N PHE A 6 6.63 13.56 1.73
CA PHE A 6 5.21 13.72 1.41
C PHE A 6 4.39 13.01 2.49
N PRO A 7 3.42 13.69 3.12
CA PRO A 7 2.54 13.02 4.07
C PRO A 7 1.87 11.83 3.36
N PRO A 8 1.75 10.66 4.03
CA PRO A 8 1.22 9.47 3.38
C PRO A 8 -0.14 9.80 2.78
N SER A 9 -0.24 9.57 1.47
CA SER A 9 -1.42 9.89 0.67
C SER A 9 -2.66 9.24 1.30
N ARG A 10 -3.84 9.80 1.02
CA ARG A 10 -5.11 9.22 1.53
C ARG A 10 -5.20 7.73 1.20
N GLN A 11 -4.71 7.34 0.01
CA GLN A 11 -4.65 5.95 -0.43
C GLN A 11 -3.68 5.10 0.41
N ALA A 12 -2.47 5.60 0.71
CA ALA A 12 -1.52 4.90 1.57
C ALA A 12 -2.05 4.68 2.99
N ARG A 13 -2.74 5.67 3.57
CA ARG A 13 -3.39 5.52 4.89
C ARG A 13 -4.52 4.50 4.87
N THR A 14 -5.32 4.48 3.80
CA THR A 14 -6.35 3.46 3.60
C THR A 14 -5.73 2.08 3.46
N LEU A 15 -4.66 1.95 2.68
CA LEU A 15 -3.95 0.69 2.47
C LEU A 15 -3.38 0.15 3.78
N LEU A 16 -2.78 1.00 4.62
CA LEU A 16 -2.33 0.59 5.96
C LEU A 16 -3.47 0.08 6.84
N LYS A 17 -4.61 0.77 6.85
CA LYS A 17 -5.78 0.34 7.63
C LYS A 17 -6.33 -0.99 7.14
N VAL A 18 -6.43 -1.16 5.81
CA VAL A 18 -6.90 -2.41 5.19
C VAL A 18 -5.91 -3.54 5.47
N GLY A 19 -4.60 -3.30 5.33
CA GLY A 19 -3.55 -4.27 5.64
C GLY A 19 -3.57 -4.70 7.11
N LEU A 20 -3.77 -3.76 8.03
CA LEU A 20 -3.90 -4.09 9.45
C LEU A 20 -5.17 -4.91 9.74
N LEU A 21 -6.29 -4.59 9.08
CA LEU A 21 -7.55 -5.33 9.21
C LEU A 21 -7.47 -6.72 8.57
N LEU A 22 -6.64 -6.91 7.54
CA LEU A 22 -6.43 -8.19 6.88
C LEU A 22 -5.78 -9.23 7.79
N ILE A 23 -4.97 -8.82 8.77
CA ILE A 23 -4.30 -9.74 9.69
C ILE A 23 -5.29 -10.58 10.51
N PRO A 24 -6.23 -10.00 11.28
CA PRO A 24 -7.21 -10.79 12.02
C PRO A 24 -8.18 -11.55 11.11
N ILE A 25 -8.51 -11.01 9.92
CA ILE A 25 -9.35 -11.71 8.95
C ILE A 25 -8.65 -12.96 8.42
N ALA A 26 -7.38 -12.83 8.07
CA ALA A 26 -6.53 -13.94 7.63
C ALA A 26 -6.43 -15.02 8.71
N TYR A 27 -6.24 -14.61 9.97
CA TYR A 27 -6.19 -15.54 11.10
C TYR A 27 -7.46 -16.37 11.25
N VAL A 28 -8.64 -15.74 11.21
CA VAL A 28 -9.92 -16.44 11.33
C VAL A 28 -10.19 -17.32 10.10
N SER A 29 -9.80 -16.85 8.92
CA SER A 29 -9.95 -17.60 7.67
C SER A 29 -9.07 -18.84 7.65
N ASP A 30 -7.84 -18.74 8.15
CA ASP A 30 -6.90 -19.86 8.32
C ASP A 30 -7.48 -20.92 9.27
N CYS A 31 -8.01 -20.51 10.43
CA CYS A 31 -8.71 -21.42 11.36
C CYS A 31 -9.95 -22.08 10.73
N ALA A 32 -10.67 -21.38 9.86
CA ALA A 32 -11.83 -21.96 9.17
C ALA A 32 -11.38 -22.96 8.10
N LEU A 33 -10.32 -22.64 7.36
CA LEU A 33 -9.77 -23.51 6.32
C LEU A 33 -9.16 -24.77 6.91
N ASP A 34 -8.36 -24.67 7.97
CA ASP A 34 -7.73 -25.84 8.56
C ASP A 34 -8.78 -26.79 9.18
N ALA A 35 -9.79 -26.24 9.87
CA ALA A 35 -10.89 -27.04 10.41
C ALA A 35 -11.72 -27.74 9.30
N VAL A 36 -11.87 -27.13 8.13
CA VAL A 36 -12.63 -27.70 7.00
C VAL A 36 -11.81 -28.69 6.18
N LEU A 37 -10.54 -28.39 5.93
CA LEU A 37 -9.68 -29.13 5.01
C LEU A 37 -9.02 -30.34 5.67
N PHE A 38 -8.55 -30.19 6.91
CA PHE A 38 -7.80 -31.24 7.59
C PHE A 38 -8.66 -31.96 8.64
N GLY A 39 -9.62 -31.26 9.26
CA GLY A 39 -10.55 -31.86 10.23
C GLY A 39 -9.88 -32.44 11.48
N GLU A 40 -8.58 -32.19 11.67
CA GLU A 40 -7.78 -32.67 12.81
C GLU A 40 -8.16 -31.94 14.09
N GLU A 41 -8.52 -30.67 13.98
CA GLU A 41 -8.98 -29.83 15.09
C GLU A 41 -10.24 -29.05 14.71
N SER A 42 -11.07 -28.78 15.71
CA SER A 42 -12.24 -27.91 15.52
C SER A 42 -11.83 -26.45 15.37
N PHE A 43 -12.65 -25.64 14.69
CA PHE A 43 -12.42 -24.20 14.54
C PHE A 43 -12.09 -23.49 15.87
N TRP A 44 -12.82 -23.81 16.94
CA TRP A 44 -12.61 -23.19 18.25
C TRP A 44 -11.31 -23.61 18.91
N GLN A 45 -10.88 -24.85 18.66
CA GLN A 45 -9.61 -25.37 19.16
C GLN A 45 -8.43 -24.68 18.47
N GLN A 46 -8.50 -24.47 17.16
CA GLN A 46 -7.51 -23.71 16.40
C GLN A 46 -7.50 -22.22 16.77
N LEU A 47 -8.65 -21.65 17.14
CA LEU A 47 -8.76 -20.25 17.51
C LEU A 47 -8.23 -19.96 18.92
N ILE A 48 -8.46 -20.86 19.88
CA ILE A 48 -8.19 -20.63 21.31
C ILE A 48 -6.91 -21.33 21.77
N SER A 49 -6.63 -22.51 21.23
CA SER A 49 -5.50 -23.36 21.62
C SER A 49 -4.73 -23.91 20.41
N PRO A 50 -4.23 -23.04 19.52
CA PRO A 50 -3.47 -23.49 18.36
C PRO A 50 -2.17 -24.18 18.75
N SER A 51 -1.71 -25.10 17.89
CA SER A 51 -0.39 -25.70 18.02
C SER A 51 0.73 -24.67 17.79
N LEU A 52 1.94 -24.96 18.29
CA LEU A 52 3.11 -24.10 18.06
C LEU A 52 3.42 -23.92 16.56
N HIS A 53 3.20 -24.97 15.78
CA HIS A 53 3.41 -24.95 14.33
C HIS A 53 2.45 -23.99 13.63
N GLU A 54 1.16 -24.05 13.95
CA GLU A 54 0.16 -23.12 13.42
C GLU A 54 0.46 -21.68 13.80
N VAL A 55 0.84 -21.42 15.06
CA VAL A 55 1.22 -20.08 15.51
C VAL A 55 2.38 -19.55 14.66
N ALA A 56 3.40 -20.36 14.38
CA ALA A 56 4.53 -19.95 13.55
C ALA A 56 4.08 -19.58 12.12
N ILE A 57 3.21 -20.38 11.50
CA ILE A 57 2.67 -20.10 10.15
C ILE A 57 1.86 -18.81 10.16
N ARG A 58 0.94 -18.64 11.12
CA ARG A 58 0.08 -17.45 11.22
C ARG A 58 0.90 -16.18 11.46
N VAL A 59 1.95 -16.25 12.28
CA VAL A 59 2.89 -15.14 12.49
C VAL A 59 3.64 -14.82 11.20
N LEU A 60 4.17 -15.82 10.52
CA LEU A 60 4.88 -15.63 9.25
C LEU A 60 3.97 -14.99 8.18
N PHE A 61 2.73 -15.46 8.07
CA PHE A 61 1.75 -14.91 7.13
C PHE A 61 1.35 -13.47 7.51
N SER A 62 1.23 -13.17 8.80
CA SER A 62 0.96 -11.80 9.28
C SER A 62 2.12 -10.84 8.94
N ILE A 63 3.36 -11.30 9.11
CA ILE A 63 4.55 -10.54 8.70
C ILE A 63 4.54 -10.31 7.18
N PHE A 64 4.17 -11.33 6.40
CA PHE A 64 4.04 -11.21 4.96
C PHE A 64 2.99 -10.16 4.55
N ILE A 65 1.80 -10.19 5.14
CA ILE A 65 0.75 -9.17 4.91
C ILE A 65 1.27 -7.77 5.24
N LEU A 66 1.96 -7.62 6.37
CA LEU A 66 2.53 -6.34 6.79
C LEU A 66 3.59 -5.86 5.79
N ALA A 67 4.52 -6.72 5.39
CA ALA A 67 5.57 -6.40 4.42
C ALA A 67 4.97 -5.99 3.07
N ALA A 68 3.99 -6.74 2.56
CA ALA A 68 3.30 -6.41 1.31
C ALA A 68 2.56 -5.06 1.41
N THR A 69 1.91 -4.79 2.54
CA THR A 69 1.21 -3.53 2.79
C THR A 69 2.20 -2.36 2.83
N LEU A 70 3.31 -2.49 3.57
CA LEU A 70 4.35 -1.46 3.66
C LEU A 70 4.99 -1.19 2.29
N LEU A 71 5.22 -2.25 1.51
CA LEU A 71 5.74 -2.13 0.15
C LEU A 71 4.74 -1.39 -0.76
N GLY A 72 3.45 -1.71 -0.66
CA GLY A 72 2.38 -1.00 -1.38
C GLY A 72 2.33 0.49 -1.03
N VAL A 73 2.46 0.83 0.26
CA VAL A 73 2.57 2.22 0.73
C VAL A 73 3.78 2.93 0.11
N HIS A 74 4.93 2.27 0.12
CA HIS A 74 6.17 2.81 -0.44
C HIS A 74 6.04 3.07 -1.96
N PHE A 75 5.39 2.18 -2.70
CA PHE A 75 5.14 2.42 -4.13
C PHE A 75 4.16 3.58 -4.37
N LEU A 76 3.12 3.70 -3.56
CA LEU A 76 2.16 4.79 -3.66
C LEU A 76 2.80 6.16 -3.34
N SER A 77 3.68 6.23 -2.36
CA SER A 77 4.41 7.48 -2.06
C SER A 77 5.34 7.86 -3.21
N LEU A 78 6.09 6.89 -3.74
CA LEU A 78 7.01 7.12 -4.86
C LEU A 78 6.26 7.53 -6.14
N GLY A 79 5.07 6.96 -6.38
CA GLY A 79 4.17 7.36 -7.47
C GLY A 79 3.72 8.81 -7.34
N SER A 80 3.24 9.20 -6.15
CA SER A 80 2.77 10.56 -5.91
C SER A 80 3.87 11.63 -6.06
N GLU A 81 5.11 11.31 -5.68
CA GLU A 81 6.25 12.20 -5.88
C GLU A 81 6.54 12.41 -7.38
N ARG A 82 6.45 11.34 -8.17
CA ARG A 82 6.67 11.41 -9.61
C ARG A 82 5.57 12.19 -10.31
N GLU A 83 4.31 11.94 -9.99
CA GLU A 83 3.16 12.67 -10.54
C GLU A 83 3.28 14.17 -10.28
N TYR A 84 3.62 14.57 -9.05
CA TYR A 84 3.84 15.97 -8.70
C TYR A 84 4.98 16.62 -9.50
N LYS A 85 6.11 15.92 -9.67
CA LYS A 85 7.25 16.40 -10.47
C LYS A 85 6.89 16.54 -11.95
N LEU A 86 6.06 15.64 -12.47
CA LEU A 86 5.55 15.67 -13.84
C LEU A 86 4.62 16.87 -14.05
N GLU A 87 3.64 17.08 -13.16
CA GLU A 87 2.70 18.20 -13.23
C GLU A 87 3.43 19.56 -13.25
N LYS A 88 4.42 19.75 -12.36
CA LYS A 88 5.25 20.97 -12.36
C LYS A 88 6.02 21.20 -13.65
N ARG A 89 6.50 20.14 -14.30
CA ARG A 89 7.21 20.25 -15.59
C ARG A 89 6.25 20.63 -16.71
N VAL A 90 5.05 20.07 -16.71
CA VAL A 90 4.00 20.42 -17.68
C VAL A 90 3.61 21.89 -17.54
N GLU A 91 3.34 22.38 -16.32
CA GLU A 91 3.04 23.80 -16.07
C GLU A 91 4.18 24.74 -16.48
N ALA A 92 5.43 24.31 -16.34
CA ALA A 92 6.59 25.10 -16.77
C ALA A 92 6.65 25.21 -18.30
N LEU A 93 6.44 24.09 -19.00
CA LEU A 93 6.41 24.04 -20.46
C LEU A 93 5.23 24.84 -21.05
N GLU A 94 4.05 24.79 -20.41
CA GLU A 94 2.91 25.60 -20.83
C GLU A 94 3.19 27.10 -20.70
N ARG A 95 3.82 27.53 -19.60
CA ARG A 95 4.24 28.92 -19.42
C ARG A 95 5.25 29.37 -20.48
N GLU A 96 6.23 28.52 -20.79
CA GLU A 96 7.22 28.82 -21.81
C GLU A 96 6.58 28.92 -23.20
N LYS A 97 5.65 28.02 -23.53
CA LYS A 97 4.89 28.05 -24.79
C LYS A 97 4.07 29.34 -24.93
N ILE A 98 3.39 29.78 -23.86
CA ILE A 98 2.62 31.04 -23.86
C ILE A 98 3.56 32.23 -24.10
N ALA A 99 4.70 32.29 -23.40
CA ALA A 99 5.68 33.35 -23.59
C ALA A 99 6.22 33.43 -25.02
N ILE A 100 6.52 32.28 -25.65
CA ILE A 100 6.96 32.23 -27.05
C ILE A 100 5.85 32.71 -27.99
N ASN A 101 4.60 32.30 -27.75
CA ASN A 101 3.47 32.71 -28.57
C ASN A 101 3.21 34.22 -28.48
N ASP A 102 3.31 34.79 -27.29
CA ASP A 102 3.15 36.23 -27.06
C ASP A 102 4.26 37.03 -27.78
N ILE A 103 5.51 36.56 -27.71
CA ILE A 103 6.63 37.16 -28.47
C ILE A 103 6.34 37.14 -29.97
N ASN A 104 5.87 36.01 -30.50
CA ASN A 104 5.57 35.89 -31.93
C ASN A 104 4.44 36.86 -32.35
N HIS A 105 3.38 36.98 -31.54
CA HIS A 105 2.31 37.94 -31.79
C HIS A 105 2.77 39.40 -31.71
N THR A 106 3.77 39.75 -30.90
CA THR A 106 4.33 41.12 -30.89
C THR A 106 5.24 41.44 -32.09
N LEU A 107 5.74 40.42 -32.77
CA LEU A 107 6.65 40.57 -33.92
C LEU A 107 5.91 40.60 -35.28
N THR A 108 4.62 40.30 -35.30
CA THR A 108 3.76 40.28 -36.51
C THR A 108 2.85 41.50 -36.54
#